data_AF-A0A6J3CAW0-F1
#
_entry.id   AF-A0A6J3CAW0-F1
#
_cell.length_a   1.000
_cell.length_b   1.000
_cell.length_c   1.000
_cell.angle_alpha   90.00
_cell.angle_beta   90.00
_cell.angle_gamma   90.00
#
_symmetry.space_group_name_H-M   'P 1'
#
loop_
_entity.id
_entity.type
_entity.pdbx_description
1 polymer ?
#
loop_
_entity_poly.entity_id
_entity_poly.type
_entity_poly.pdbx_seq_one_letter_code
_entity_poly.pdbx_strand_id
1 'polypeptide(L)' 'MELWEVGTSIIMPTRLEILRLYKNLILYSNSLRLTDPIYFRRKVSNEFRKNKSLTSSEDISFAYQKGLALLNRGAVV' A
#
# COMPACT_ATOMS: atom_id res chain seq x y z
N MET A 1 -37.65 7.23 -6.86
CA MET A 1 -36.36 7.92 -7.12
C MET A 1 -35.65 7.96 -5.79
N GLU A 2 -34.85 6.92 -5.53
CA GLU A 2 -34.37 6.61 -4.19
C GLU A 2 -32.85 6.53 -4.18
N LEU A 3 -32.28 7.29 -3.25
CA LEU A 3 -30.87 7.65 -3.16
C LEU A 3 -30.09 6.62 -2.33
N TRP A 4 -29.99 5.35 -2.78
CA TRP A 4 -29.26 4.32 -2.02
C TRP A 4 -28.13 3.57 -2.72
N GLU A 5 -27.75 3.92 -3.95
CA GLU A 5 -26.66 3.23 -4.67
C GLU A 5 -25.39 4.08 -4.76
N VAL A 6 -25.00 4.79 -3.69
CA VAL A 6 -23.59 5.20 -3.56
C VAL A 6 -22.86 4.07 -2.82
N GLY A 7 -22.89 2.88 -3.42
CA GLY A 7 -21.93 1.84 -3.08
C GLY A 7 -20.55 2.47 -3.21
N THR A 8 -19.81 2.54 -2.11
CA THR A 8 -18.45 3.06 -2.07
C THR A 8 -17.67 2.42 -3.20
N SER A 9 -17.46 3.16 -4.29
CA SER A 9 -16.70 2.65 -5.43
C SER A 9 -15.30 2.38 -4.90
N ILE A 10 -14.96 1.10 -4.76
CA ILE A 10 -13.61 0.69 -4.38
C ILE A 10 -12.70 1.23 -5.48
N ILE A 11 -12.01 2.33 -5.18
CA ILE A 11 -11.11 2.97 -6.14
C ILE A 11 -9.92 2.03 -6.31
N MET A 12 -9.96 1.22 -7.36
CA MET A 12 -8.89 0.32 -7.69
C MET A 12 -7.65 1.12 -8.08
N PRO A 13 -6.51 0.92 -7.40
CA PRO A 13 -5.28 1.59 -7.76
C PRO A 13 -4.78 1.09 -9.11
N THR A 14 -4.32 2.02 -9.94
CA THR A 14 -3.63 1.69 -11.18
C THR A 14 -2.28 1.04 -10.89
N ARG A 15 -1.76 0.28 -11.87
CA ARG A 15 -0.41 -0.29 -11.79
C ARG A 15 0.67 0.76 -11.49
N LEU A 16 0.51 1.98 -12.04
CA LEU A 16 1.45 3.07 -11.79
C LEU A 16 1.44 3.51 -10.32
N GLU A 17 0.26 3.64 -9.72
CA GLU A 17 0.10 3.98 -8.30
C GLU A 17 0.69 2.92 -7.39
N ILE A 18 0.48 1.63 -7.71
CA ILE A 18 1.08 0.51 -6.98
C ILE A 18 2.61 0.58 -7.02
N LEU A 19 3.19 0.83 -8.19
CA LEU A 19 4.65 0.96 -8.34
C LEU A 19 5.21 2.19 -7.63
N ARG A 20 4.48 3.30 -7.63
CA ARG A 20 4.83 4.51 -6.86
C ARG A 20 4.82 4.23 -5.36
N LEU A 21 3.78 3.54 -4.86
CA LEU A 21 3.71 3.13 -3.46
C LEU A 21 4.91 2.26 -3.06
N TYR A 22 5.26 1.26 -3.88
CA TYR A 22 6.44 0.45 -3.64
C TYR A 22 7.71 1.30 -3.53
N LYS A 23 7.96 2.19 -4.51
CA LYS A 23 9.12 3.09 -4.49
C LYS A 23 9.15 3.95 -3.23
N ASN A 24 8.02 4.53 -2.86
CA ASN A 24 7.91 5.39 -1.68
C ASN A 24 8.21 4.64 -0.39
N LEU A 25 7.73 3.40 -0.25
CA LEU A 25 8.05 2.54 0.91
C LEU A 25 9.54 2.20 0.97
N ILE A 26 10.19 1.93 -0.18
CA ILE A 26 11.64 1.70 -0.20
C ILE A 26 12.41 2.96 0.20
N LEU A 27 12.00 4.14 -0.24
CA LEU A 27 12.62 5.40 0.18
C LEU A 27 12.40 5.69 1.67
N TYR A 28 11.19 5.47 2.17
CA TYR A 28 10.83 5.60 3.59
C TYR A 28 11.68 4.70 4.50
N SER A 29 12.16 3.55 4.00
CA SER A 29 13.05 2.70 4.79
C SER A 29 14.32 3.43 5.29
N ASN A 30 14.78 4.47 4.57
CA ASN A 30 15.94 5.26 4.95
C ASN A 30 15.68 6.24 6.10
N SER A 31 14.40 6.60 6.35
CA SER A 31 14.02 7.49 7.44
C SER A 31 13.69 6.75 8.73
N LEU A 32 13.71 5.42 8.73
CA LEU A 32 13.43 4.61 9.91
C LEU A 32 14.56 4.76 10.95
N ARG A 33 14.19 5.08 12.20
CA ARG A 33 15.14 5.19 13.32
C ARG A 33 15.26 3.92 14.14
N LEU A 34 14.14 3.23 14.33
CA LEU A 34 14.02 2.08 15.27
C LEU A 34 13.90 0.73 14.55
N THR A 35 13.97 0.72 13.22
CA THR A 35 13.79 -0.49 12.42
C THR A 35 14.92 -0.60 11.42
N ASP A 36 15.51 -1.78 11.32
CA ASP A 36 16.54 -2.07 10.34
C ASP A 36 16.01 -1.87 8.90
N PRO A 37 16.63 -0.98 8.10
CA PRO A 37 16.16 -0.69 6.75
C PRO A 37 16.21 -1.90 5.81
N ILE A 38 17.18 -2.80 5.97
CA ILE A 38 17.32 -4.00 5.11
C ILE A 38 16.17 -4.96 5.39
N TYR A 39 15.87 -5.20 6.67
CA TYR A 39 14.72 -6.00 7.10
C TYR A 39 13.42 -5.40 6.56
N PHE A 40 13.22 -4.10 6.71
CA PHE A 40 12.02 -3.42 6.21
C PHE A 40 11.86 -3.59 4.70
N ARG A 41 12.90 -3.32 3.91
CA ARG A 41 12.88 -3.50 2.44
C ARG A 41 12.58 -4.93 2.04
N ARG A 42 13.18 -5.92 2.72
CA ARG A 42 12.88 -7.35 2.49
C ARG A 42 11.42 -7.65 2.77
N LYS A 43 10.87 -7.13 3.87
CA LYS A 43 9.48 -7.34 4.25
C LYS A 43 8.51 -6.74 3.22
N VAL A 44 8.73 -5.48 2.81
CA VAL A 44 7.93 -4.82 1.76
C VAL A 44 8.01 -5.60 0.45
N SER A 45 9.22 -5.95 0.00
CA SER A 45 9.40 -6.69 -1.25
C SER A 45 8.69 -8.05 -1.23
N ASN A 46 8.71 -8.75 -0.09
CA ASN A 46 8.02 -10.02 0.05
C ASN A 46 6.49 -9.86 0.04
N GLU A 47 5.94 -8.82 0.66
CA GLU A 47 4.51 -8.54 0.63
C GLU A 47 4.03 -8.26 -0.82
N PHE A 48 4.74 -7.39 -1.55
CA PHE A 48 4.41 -7.10 -2.96
C PHE A 48 4.53 -8.33 -3.86
N ARG A 49 5.51 -9.22 -3.62
CA ARG A 49 5.62 -10.49 -4.36
C ARG A 49 4.45 -11.42 -4.08
N LYS A 50 4.05 -11.56 -2.82
CA LYS A 50 2.88 -12.37 -2.43
C LYS A 50 1.60 -11.84 -3.07
N ASN A 51 1.47 -10.52 -3.14
CA ASN A 51 0.28 -9.86 -3.67
C ASN A 51 0.26 -9.77 -5.21
N LYS A 52 1.32 -10.20 -5.91
CA LYS A 52 1.44 -10.07 -7.37
C LYS A 52 0.33 -10.83 -8.13
N SER A 53 -0.20 -11.88 -7.54
CA SER A 53 -1.26 -12.73 -8.12
C SER A 53 -2.66 -12.40 -7.58
N LEU A 54 -2.83 -11.31 -6.82
CA LEU A 54 -4.17 -10.86 -6.41
C LEU A 54 -4.98 -10.45 -7.64
N THR A 55 -6.22 -10.90 -7.68
CA THR A 55 -7.17 -10.59 -8.76
C THR A 55 -8.44 -9.90 -8.23
N SER A 56 -8.76 -10.05 -6.94
CA SER A 56 -9.86 -9.33 -6.30
C SER A 56 -9.55 -7.84 -6.18
N SER A 57 -10.49 -7.02 -6.64
CA SER A 57 -10.46 -5.56 -6.51
C SER A 57 -10.36 -5.11 -5.05
N GLU A 58 -11.05 -5.82 -4.16
CA GLU A 58 -11.10 -5.57 -2.72
C GLU A 58 -9.73 -5.85 -2.10
N ASP A 59 -9.13 -7.01 -2.39
CA ASP A 59 -7.83 -7.39 -1.85
C ASP A 59 -6.70 -6.48 -2.33
N ILE A 60 -6.73 -6.10 -3.62
CA ILE A 60 -5.76 -5.15 -4.20
C ILE A 60 -5.89 -3.79 -3.50
N SER A 61 -7.12 -3.31 -3.33
CA SER A 61 -7.38 -1.99 -2.73
C SER A 61 -7.03 -1.98 -1.25
N PHE A 62 -7.34 -3.05 -0.51
CA PHE A 62 -6.96 -3.22 0.88
C PHE A 62 -5.44 -3.23 1.05
N ALA A 63 -4.72 -4.01 0.24
CA ALA A 63 -3.27 -4.06 0.28
C ALA A 63 -2.62 -2.70 -0.03
N TYR A 64 -3.17 -1.98 -1.01
CA TYR A 64 -2.73 -0.63 -1.37
C TYR A 64 -2.96 0.37 -0.24
N GLN A 65 -4.16 0.40 0.35
CA GLN A 65 -4.49 1.26 1.48
C GLN A 65 -3.63 0.95 2.72
N LYS A 66 -3.37 -0.32 2.99
CA LYS A 66 -2.45 -0.75 4.07
C LYS A 66 -1.05 -0.15 3.87
N GLY A 67 -0.53 -0.16 2.64
CA GLY A 67 0.76 0.46 2.33
C GLY A 67 0.75 1.98 2.46
N LEU A 68 -0.31 2.65 2.00
CA LEU A 68 -0.47 4.10 2.19
C LEU A 68 -0.53 4.48 3.68
N ALA A 69 -1.29 3.73 4.48
CA ALA A 69 -1.38 3.96 5.92
C ALA A 69 -0.01 3.84 6.61
N LEU A 70 0.85 2.93 6.15
CA LEU A 70 2.21 2.79 6.67
C LEU A 70 3.07 4.03 6.39
N LEU A 71 2.96 4.63 5.19
CA LEU A 71 3.65 5.88 4.87
C LEU A 71 3.10 7.06 5.68
N ASN A 72 1.78 7.15 5.82
CA ASN A 72 1.13 8.26 6.54
C ASN A 72 1.38 8.20 8.05
N ARG A 73 1.42 7.00 8.66
CA ARG A 73 1.74 6.84 10.09
C ARG A 73 3.21 7.10 10.40
N GLY A 74 4.11 6.90 9.43
CA GLY A 74 5.50 7.33 9.52
C GLY A 74 5.71 8.86 9.43
N ALA A 75 4.66 9.63 9.10
CA ALA A 75 4.68 11.09 9.04
C ALA A 75 4.17 11.77 10.33
N VAL A 76 3.62 11.02 11.28
CA VAL A 76 3.31 11.51 12.63
C VAL A 76 4.48 11.13 13.53
N VAL A 77 5.51 11.98 13.52
CA VAL A 77 6.55 12.04 14.57
C VAL A 77 6.02 12.87 15.72
#